data_AF-A0A0U9HHA0-F1
#
_entry.id   AF-A0A0U9HHA0-F1
#
_cell.length_a   1.000
_cell.length_b   1.000
_cell.length_c   1.000
_cell.angle_alpha   90.00
_cell.angle_beta   90.00
_cell.angle_gamma   90.00
#
_symmetry.space_group_name_H-M   'P 1'
#
loop_
_entity.id
_entity.type
_entity.pdbx_description
1 polymer ?
#
loop_
_entity_poly.entity_id
_entity_poly.type
_entity_poly.pdbx_seq_one_letter_code
_entity_poly.pdbx_strand_id
1 'polypeptide(L)'
;MSNVIKSVTFTSENPLKLKEHYNAKKAGTGSAKSINSLDLTYPKIYEDEASQLLEEAISKAREIIEDAKAQAAEIISKAEKQKEDIENKAFNKGYSEGLKAAIKDQQEKWNEYTENFKESLQNVLTKNESYKKHLEKECIKLSLMVAEKILQQKIEEPNNEYLVNLVRNSLKKLGEEKGAIIRVSESDYDKVHELALAGDNNLRQITVIKDPFLSCGDCIIESPSGQIDAGIHTQIENIRLSLKELGVISDA
;
A
#
# COMPACT_ATOMS: atom_id res chain seq x y z
N MET A 1 -26.56 -11.10 -12.74
CA MET A 1 -27.63 -12.06 -13.09
C MET A 1 -28.05 -12.74 -11.80
N SER A 2 -29.17 -12.31 -11.21
CA SER A 2 -29.63 -12.74 -9.87
C SER A 2 -30.88 -13.58 -10.03
N ASN A 3 -30.81 -14.87 -9.69
CA ASN A 3 -31.97 -15.76 -9.68
C ASN A 3 -32.54 -15.81 -8.25
N VAL A 4 -33.61 -15.04 -8.04
CA VAL A 4 -34.39 -15.02 -6.81
C VAL A 4 -35.25 -16.28 -6.74
N ILE A 5 -35.08 -17.04 -5.66
CA ILE A 5 -35.80 -18.28 -5.34
C ILE A 5 -37.26 -17.91 -5.03
N LYS A 6 -38.21 -18.45 -5.79
CA LYS A 6 -39.65 -18.32 -5.51
C LYS A 6 -40.04 -19.31 -4.42
N SER A 7 -40.50 -18.81 -3.29
CA SER A 7 -41.05 -19.61 -2.19
C SER A 7 -42.28 -20.41 -2.62
N VAL A 8 -42.33 -21.69 -2.25
CA VAL A 8 -43.50 -22.57 -2.42
C VAL A 8 -44.28 -22.58 -1.12
N THR A 9 -45.52 -22.08 -1.14
CA THR A 9 -46.46 -22.17 -0.02
C THR A 9 -47.33 -23.41 -0.19
N PHE A 10 -47.31 -24.31 0.79
CA PHE A 10 -48.19 -25.47 0.85
C PHE A 10 -49.51 -25.06 1.51
N THR A 11 -50.60 -25.01 0.75
CA THR A 11 -51.96 -24.89 1.31
C THR A 11 -52.55 -26.29 1.45
N SER A 12 -52.77 -26.71 2.69
CA SER A 12 -53.50 -27.93 3.02
C SER A 12 -54.99 -27.70 2.79
N GLU A 13 -55.46 -27.94 1.56
CA GLU A 13 -56.89 -28.06 1.29
C GLU A 13 -57.32 -29.53 1.33
N ASN A 14 -57.99 -29.84 2.44
CA ASN A 14 -58.73 -31.05 2.77
C ASN A 14 -59.52 -31.67 1.58
N PRO A 15 -59.26 -32.93 1.16
CA PRO A 15 -59.87 -33.50 -0.05
C PRO A 15 -61.14 -34.33 0.18
N LEU A 16 -61.86 -34.21 1.31
CA LEU A 16 -63.08 -35.00 1.54
C LEU A 16 -64.33 -34.12 1.66
N LYS A 17 -64.98 -33.83 0.52
CA LYS A 17 -66.38 -33.40 0.50
C LYS A 17 -67.30 -34.63 0.41
N LEU A 18 -67.83 -35.06 1.54
CA LEU A 18 -69.02 -35.91 1.58
C LEU A 18 -70.23 -35.07 1.19
N LYS A 19 -71.00 -35.52 0.18
CA LYS A 19 -72.26 -34.88 -0.21
C LYS A 19 -73.34 -35.16 0.83
N GLU A 20 -73.69 -34.16 1.64
CA GLU A 20 -74.96 -34.16 2.35
C GLU A 20 -76.08 -33.71 1.40
N HIS A 21 -76.96 -34.64 1.04
CA HIS A 21 -78.31 -34.32 0.56
C HIS A 21 -79.30 -35.24 1.27
N TYR A 22 -80.03 -34.71 2.25
CA TYR A 22 -81.48 -34.48 2.18
C TYR A 22 -81.95 -34.05 3.57
N ASN A 23 -82.42 -32.81 3.73
CA ASN A 23 -83.15 -32.40 4.92
C ASN A 23 -84.53 -31.88 4.53
N ALA A 24 -85.53 -32.40 5.22
CA ALA A 24 -86.93 -32.47 4.83
C ALA A 24 -87.66 -31.12 4.89
N LYS A 25 -88.52 -30.85 3.90
CA LYS A 25 -89.61 -29.87 4.00
C LYS A 25 -90.87 -30.56 4.54
N LYS A 26 -91.41 -30.09 5.66
CA LYS A 26 -92.79 -30.33 6.09
C LYS A 26 -93.70 -29.23 5.53
N ALA A 27 -94.75 -29.62 4.81
CA ALA A 27 -96.08 -28.99 4.83
C ALA A 27 -97.04 -29.87 3.99
N GLY A 28 -98.19 -30.24 4.55
CA GLY A 28 -99.28 -30.84 3.78
C GLY A 28 -100.02 -31.97 4.49
N THR A 29 -101.11 -31.58 5.15
CA THR A 29 -102.22 -32.40 5.65
C THR A 29 -102.79 -33.41 4.65
N GLY A 30 -103.22 -34.58 5.12
CA GLY A 30 -104.35 -35.30 4.49
C GLY A 30 -104.23 -36.81 4.34
N SER A 31 -105.07 -37.51 5.13
CA SER A 31 -105.69 -38.81 4.87
C SER A 31 -104.88 -40.11 4.96
N ALA A 32 -105.37 -40.96 5.86
CA ALA A 32 -105.08 -42.38 5.96
C ALA A 32 -105.47 -43.17 4.70
N LYS A 33 -104.73 -44.25 4.44
CA LYS A 33 -105.27 -45.55 3.98
C LYS A 33 -104.25 -46.66 4.19
N SER A 34 -104.64 -47.63 5.00
CA SER A 34 -104.02 -48.94 5.14
C SER A 34 -104.12 -49.73 3.83
N ILE A 35 -103.09 -50.48 3.45
CA ILE A 35 -103.26 -51.84 2.92
C ILE A 35 -102.14 -52.71 3.49
N ASN A 36 -102.57 -53.73 4.21
CA ASN A 36 -101.78 -54.82 4.75
C ASN A 36 -101.20 -55.72 3.65
N SER A 37 -100.18 -56.48 4.08
CA SER A 37 -99.84 -57.83 3.62
C SER A 37 -99.41 -57.99 2.16
N LEU A 38 -98.12 -58.26 1.97
CA LEU A 38 -97.73 -59.51 1.32
C LEU A 38 -96.42 -60.00 1.95
N ASP A 39 -96.57 -61.07 2.72
CA ASP A 39 -95.51 -61.93 3.22
C ASP A 39 -94.74 -62.52 2.02
N LEU A 40 -93.46 -62.16 1.91
CA LEU A 40 -92.48 -62.84 1.08
C LEU A 40 -91.30 -63.16 2.00
N THR A 41 -91.50 -64.23 2.76
CA THR A 41 -90.42 -65.04 3.32
C THR A 41 -89.43 -65.42 2.20
N TYR A 42 -88.12 -65.41 2.50
CA TYR A 42 -86.90 -65.55 1.63
C TYR A 42 -86.28 -64.21 1.15
N PRO A 43 -85.16 -63.71 1.74
CA PRO A 43 -83.85 -64.41 1.72
C PRO A 43 -82.92 -64.08 2.93
N LYS A 44 -83.02 -64.79 4.06
CA LYS A 44 -82.08 -64.61 5.20
C LYS A 44 -80.71 -65.28 5.01
N ILE A 45 -80.56 -66.17 4.02
CA ILE A 45 -79.35 -66.98 3.81
C ILE A 45 -78.32 -66.24 2.93
N TYR A 46 -78.76 -65.38 2.01
CA TYR A 46 -77.88 -64.60 1.12
C TYR A 46 -77.30 -63.32 1.78
N GLU A 47 -77.96 -62.80 2.81
CA GLU A 47 -77.48 -61.63 3.55
C GLU A 47 -76.26 -61.95 4.43
N ASP A 48 -76.16 -63.18 4.95
CA ASP A 48 -75.04 -63.62 5.81
C ASP A 48 -73.74 -63.89 5.01
N GLU A 49 -73.81 -64.53 3.83
CA GLU A 49 -72.63 -64.74 2.98
C GLU A 49 -72.13 -63.43 2.35
N ALA A 50 -73.04 -62.54 1.94
CA ALA A 50 -72.68 -61.23 1.38
C ALA A 50 -72.05 -60.30 2.43
N SER A 51 -72.53 -60.36 3.67
CA SER A 51 -71.96 -59.59 4.78
C SER A 51 -70.59 -60.11 5.21
N GLN A 52 -70.39 -61.43 5.24
CA GLN A 52 -69.07 -62.03 5.49
C GLN A 52 -68.04 -61.64 4.42
N LEU A 53 -68.40 -61.67 3.13
CA LEU A 53 -67.52 -61.27 2.04
C LEU A 53 -67.15 -59.78 2.11
N LEU A 54 -68.12 -58.93 2.51
CA LEU A 54 -67.90 -57.50 2.70
C LEU A 54 -66.96 -57.23 3.89
N GLU A 55 -67.16 -57.91 5.01
CA GLU A 55 -66.29 -57.83 6.19
C GLU A 55 -64.84 -58.24 5.84
N GLU A 56 -64.69 -59.33 5.08
CA GLU A 56 -63.39 -59.81 4.62
C GLU A 56 -62.71 -58.84 3.64
N ALA A 57 -63.47 -58.24 2.72
CA ALA A 57 -62.97 -57.22 1.80
C ALA A 57 -62.57 -55.93 2.53
N ILE A 58 -63.33 -55.50 3.54
CA ILE A 58 -63.01 -54.34 4.39
C ILE A 58 -61.74 -54.63 5.21
N SER A 59 -61.59 -55.83 5.75
CA SER A 59 -60.40 -56.25 6.48
C SER A 59 -59.15 -56.20 5.60
N LYS A 60 -59.18 -56.82 4.42
CA LYS A 60 -58.08 -56.78 3.44
C LYS A 60 -57.77 -55.37 2.97
N ALA A 61 -58.78 -54.52 2.73
CA ALA A 61 -58.59 -53.13 2.36
C ALA A 61 -57.92 -52.31 3.49
N ARG A 62 -58.28 -52.56 4.75
CA ARG A 62 -57.62 -51.95 5.91
C ARG A 62 -56.16 -52.38 6.01
N GLU A 63 -55.88 -53.66 5.81
CA GLU A 63 -54.52 -54.21 5.84
C GLU A 63 -53.63 -53.57 4.77
N ILE A 64 -54.13 -53.45 3.52
CA ILE A 64 -53.42 -52.76 2.43
C ILE A 64 -53.15 -51.28 2.76
N ILE A 65 -54.13 -50.60 3.36
CA ILE A 65 -53.98 -49.18 3.73
C ILE A 65 -52.94 -49.01 4.85
N GLU A 66 -52.94 -49.87 5.85
CA GLU A 66 -51.96 -49.82 6.94
C GLU A 66 -50.55 -50.17 6.44
N ASP A 67 -50.40 -51.18 5.58
CA ASP A 67 -49.13 -51.49 4.93
C ASP A 67 -48.63 -50.32 4.05
N ALA A 68 -49.52 -49.70 3.27
CA ALA A 68 -49.18 -48.54 2.46
C ALA A 68 -48.76 -47.34 3.31
N LYS A 69 -49.42 -47.10 4.45
CA LYS A 69 -49.03 -46.06 5.41
C LYS A 69 -47.69 -46.35 6.05
N ALA A 70 -47.42 -47.61 6.44
CA ALA A 70 -46.15 -48.02 7.02
C ALA A 70 -45.00 -47.82 6.01
N GLN A 71 -45.19 -48.22 4.75
CA GLN A 71 -44.22 -48.00 3.68
C GLN A 71 -44.02 -46.51 3.40
N ALA A 72 -45.09 -45.71 3.35
CA ALA A 72 -44.98 -44.27 3.17
C ALA A 72 -44.21 -43.59 4.31
N ALA A 73 -44.47 -43.98 5.56
CA ALA A 73 -43.74 -43.49 6.73
C ALA A 73 -42.24 -43.85 6.68
N GLU A 74 -41.92 -45.08 6.25
CA GLU A 74 -40.53 -45.52 6.07
C GLU A 74 -39.81 -44.73 4.97
N ILE A 75 -40.49 -44.49 3.83
CA ILE A 75 -39.96 -43.68 2.73
C ILE A 75 -39.69 -42.24 3.20
N ILE A 76 -40.63 -41.63 3.93
CA ILE A 76 -40.47 -40.28 4.47
C ILE A 76 -39.28 -40.23 5.43
N SER A 77 -39.18 -41.18 6.37
CA SER A 77 -38.06 -41.23 7.32
C SER A 77 -36.71 -41.42 6.62
N LYS A 78 -36.65 -42.26 5.58
CA LYS A 78 -35.45 -42.42 4.76
C LYS A 78 -35.11 -41.14 4.00
N ALA A 79 -36.09 -40.46 3.42
CA ALA A 79 -35.91 -39.20 2.71
C ALA A 79 -35.44 -38.07 3.64
N GLU A 80 -35.98 -37.98 4.85
CA GLU A 80 -35.54 -37.02 5.87
C GLU A 80 -34.10 -37.24 6.30
N LYS A 81 -33.71 -38.49 6.59
CA LYS A 81 -32.31 -38.83 6.90
C LYS A 81 -31.37 -38.52 5.75
N GLN A 82 -31.76 -38.84 4.52
CA GLN A 82 -30.96 -38.52 3.33
C GLN A 82 -30.83 -37.02 3.12
N LYS A 83 -31.90 -36.25 3.34
CA LYS A 83 -31.87 -34.80 3.28
C LYS A 83 -30.88 -34.23 4.29
N GLU A 84 -30.96 -34.66 5.56
CA GLU A 84 -30.04 -34.21 6.61
C GLU A 84 -28.58 -34.55 6.29
N ASP A 85 -28.33 -35.76 5.79
CA ASP A 85 -26.99 -36.18 5.35
C ASP A 85 -26.45 -35.32 4.20
N ILE A 86 -27.30 -35.00 3.22
CA ILE A 86 -26.93 -34.15 2.08
C ILE A 86 -26.67 -32.72 2.54
N GLU A 87 -27.52 -32.15 3.40
CA GLU A 87 -27.36 -30.82 3.97
C GLU A 87 -26.08 -30.71 4.78
N ASN A 88 -25.80 -31.68 5.66
CA ASN A 88 -24.57 -31.73 6.44
C ASN A 88 -23.32 -31.86 5.57
N LYS A 89 -23.35 -32.72 4.54
CA LYS A 89 -22.22 -32.87 3.60
C LYS A 89 -22.00 -31.60 2.78
N ALA A 90 -23.07 -30.98 2.28
CA ALA A 90 -23.01 -29.73 1.52
C ALA A 90 -22.49 -28.57 2.38
N PHE A 91 -22.98 -28.45 3.62
CA PHE A 91 -22.52 -27.45 4.58
C PHE A 91 -21.04 -27.62 4.89
N ASN A 92 -20.60 -28.82 5.27
CA ASN A 92 -19.21 -29.09 5.60
C ASN A 92 -18.29 -28.85 4.40
N LYS A 93 -18.71 -29.25 3.20
CA LYS A 93 -17.96 -29.00 1.98
C LYS A 93 -17.85 -27.49 1.70
N GLY A 94 -18.96 -26.77 1.68
CA GLY A 94 -19.00 -25.33 1.44
C GLY A 94 -18.22 -24.53 2.49
N TYR A 95 -18.31 -24.91 3.76
CA TYR A 95 -17.51 -24.32 4.84
C TYR A 95 -16.02 -24.55 4.63
N SER A 96 -15.61 -25.79 4.30
CA SER A 96 -14.20 -26.11 4.06
C SER A 96 -13.62 -25.40 2.83
N GLU A 97 -14.39 -25.28 1.75
CA GLU A 97 -14.00 -24.57 0.53
C GLU A 97 -13.94 -23.06 0.77
N GLY A 98 -14.92 -22.50 1.47
CA GLY A 98 -14.96 -21.09 1.86
C GLY A 98 -13.77 -20.72 2.76
N LEU A 99 -13.44 -21.56 3.74
CA LEU A 99 -12.28 -21.37 4.61
C LEU A 99 -10.97 -21.37 3.80
N LYS A 100 -10.79 -22.34 2.90
CA LYS A 100 -9.59 -22.42 2.04
C LYS A 100 -9.48 -21.21 1.11
N ALA A 101 -10.58 -20.79 0.49
CA ALA A 101 -10.61 -19.61 -0.37
C ALA A 101 -10.28 -18.34 0.42
N ALA A 102 -10.86 -18.17 1.62
CA ALA A 102 -10.59 -17.03 2.49
C ALA A 102 -9.12 -16.98 2.94
N ILE A 103 -8.53 -18.12 3.34
CA ILE A 103 -7.11 -18.19 3.70
C ILE A 103 -6.22 -17.80 2.51
N LYS A 104 -6.54 -18.30 1.31
CA LYS A 104 -5.77 -17.99 0.11
C LYS A 104 -5.85 -16.51 -0.27
N ASP A 105 -7.05 -15.95 -0.35
CA ASP A 105 -7.28 -14.53 -0.66
C ASP A 105 -6.61 -13.61 0.38
N GLN A 106 -6.70 -13.99 1.66
CA GLN A 106 -6.05 -13.28 2.74
C GLN A 106 -4.52 -13.35 2.60
N GLN A 107 -3.95 -14.52 2.30
CA GLN A 107 -2.51 -14.67 2.09
C GLN A 107 -2.01 -13.83 0.90
N GLU A 108 -2.76 -13.81 -0.20
CA GLU A 108 -2.43 -12.99 -1.38
C GLU A 108 -2.42 -11.50 -1.03
N LYS A 109 -3.44 -11.01 -0.33
CA LYS A 109 -3.49 -9.62 0.16
C LYS A 109 -2.36 -9.29 1.14
N TRP A 110 -2.06 -10.18 2.08
CA TRP A 110 -0.94 -9.97 3.00
C TRP A 110 0.40 -9.92 2.29
N ASN A 111 0.60 -10.76 1.28
CA ASN A 111 1.82 -10.73 0.47
C ASN A 111 1.93 -9.40 -0.29
N GLU A 112 0.83 -8.92 -0.89
CA GLU A 112 0.79 -7.62 -1.57
C GLU A 112 1.11 -6.46 -0.61
N TYR A 113 0.47 -6.41 0.56
CA TYR A 113 0.76 -5.39 1.57
C TYR A 113 2.21 -5.45 2.06
N THR A 114 2.74 -6.66 2.24
CA THR A 114 4.13 -6.85 2.68
C THR A 114 5.12 -6.37 1.62
N GLU A 115 4.84 -6.62 0.35
CA GLU A 115 5.70 -6.19 -0.75
C GLU A 115 5.65 -4.67 -0.92
N ASN A 116 4.46 -4.08 -0.90
CA ASN A 116 4.29 -2.62 -0.92
C ASN A 116 4.99 -1.96 0.27
N PHE A 117 4.93 -2.57 1.46
CA PHE A 117 5.63 -2.07 2.64
C PHE A 117 7.15 -2.14 2.49
N LYS A 118 7.70 -3.24 1.96
CA LYS A 118 9.13 -3.37 1.68
C LYS A 118 9.60 -2.33 0.66
N GLU A 119 8.85 -2.14 -0.42
CA GLU A 119 9.17 -1.14 -1.44
C GLU A 119 9.14 0.27 -0.84
N SER A 120 8.10 0.60 -0.06
CA SER A 120 8.01 1.88 0.62
C SER A 120 9.18 2.08 1.59
N LEU A 121 9.60 1.04 2.33
CA LEU A 121 10.74 1.11 3.24
C LEU A 121 12.05 1.35 2.47
N GLN A 122 12.28 0.62 1.38
CA GLN A 122 13.45 0.84 0.53
C GLN A 122 13.48 2.25 -0.03
N ASN A 123 12.35 2.75 -0.53
CA ASN A 123 12.22 4.11 -1.04
C ASN A 123 12.55 5.16 0.04
N VAL A 124 12.11 4.97 1.28
CA VAL A 124 12.46 5.85 2.40
C VAL A 124 13.95 5.80 2.71
N LEU A 125 14.56 4.62 2.73
CA LEU A 125 15.99 4.47 2.99
C LEU A 125 16.85 5.15 1.91
N THR A 126 16.53 4.93 0.63
CA THR A 126 17.23 5.56 -0.50
C THR A 126 17.07 7.08 -0.47
N LYS A 127 15.86 7.58 -0.21
CA LYS A 127 15.62 9.02 -0.06
C LYS A 127 16.41 9.61 1.10
N ASN A 128 16.45 8.94 2.24
CA ASN A 128 17.21 9.38 3.41
C ASN A 128 18.71 9.44 3.11
N GLU A 129 19.27 8.43 2.43
CA GLU A 129 20.67 8.45 2.01
C GLU A 129 20.96 9.60 1.04
N SER A 130 20.09 9.82 0.04
CA SER A 130 20.23 10.96 -0.88
C SER A 130 20.15 12.31 -0.17
N TYR A 131 19.26 12.41 0.83
CA TYR A 131 19.07 13.62 1.61
C TYR A 131 20.27 13.92 2.51
N LYS A 132 20.87 12.90 3.13
CA LYS A 132 22.13 13.05 3.89
C LYS A 132 23.26 13.56 3.01
N LYS A 133 23.47 12.94 1.84
CA LYS A 133 24.48 13.39 0.87
C LYS A 133 24.23 14.82 0.39
N HIS A 134 22.97 15.20 0.22
CA HIS A 134 22.61 16.58 -0.14
C HIS A 134 22.92 17.56 1.00
N LEU A 135 22.53 17.23 2.24
CA LEU A 135 22.84 18.05 3.41
C LEU A 135 24.35 18.22 3.64
N GLU A 136 25.14 17.16 3.46
CA GLU A 136 26.60 17.24 3.55
C GLU A 136 27.16 18.28 2.57
N LYS A 137 26.70 18.27 1.32
CA LYS A 137 27.10 19.25 0.29
C LYS A 137 26.70 20.68 0.67
N GLU A 138 25.46 20.87 1.13
CA GLU A 138 24.98 22.19 1.56
C GLU A 138 25.75 22.73 2.77
N CYS A 139 26.07 21.87 3.75
CA CYS A 139 26.91 22.24 4.90
C CYS A 139 28.31 22.69 4.48
N ILE A 140 28.94 22.00 3.52
CA ILE A 140 30.26 22.38 3.02
C ILE A 140 30.19 23.69 2.24
N LYS A 141 29.18 23.85 1.38
CA LYS A 141 28.95 25.10 0.65
C LYS A 141 28.77 26.27 1.61
N LEU A 142 27.94 26.11 2.64
CA LEU A 142 27.78 27.11 3.70
C LEU A 142 29.11 27.40 4.41
N SER A 143 29.88 26.37 4.76
CA SER A 143 31.17 26.53 5.43
C SER A 143 32.17 27.31 4.58
N LEU A 144 32.23 27.05 3.27
CA LEU A 144 33.06 27.78 2.33
C LEU A 144 32.62 29.24 2.21
N MET A 145 31.32 29.51 2.10
CA MET A 145 30.79 30.88 2.05
C MET A 145 31.08 31.66 3.35
N VAL A 146 30.99 31.00 4.51
CA VAL A 146 31.34 31.61 5.80
C VAL A 146 32.84 31.90 5.86
N ALA A 147 33.68 30.96 5.44
CA ALA A 147 35.13 31.15 5.40
C ALA A 147 35.52 32.31 4.47
N GLU A 148 34.95 32.35 3.26
CA GLU A 148 35.15 33.44 2.30
C GLU A 148 34.74 34.79 2.91
N LYS A 149 33.57 34.85 3.56
CA LYS A 149 33.10 36.09 4.19
C LYS A 149 34.01 36.58 5.32
N ILE A 150 34.48 35.67 6.18
CA ILE A 150 35.39 36.00 7.28
C ILE A 150 36.75 36.46 6.74
N LEU A 151 37.28 35.75 5.74
CA LEU A 151 38.57 36.08 5.12
C LEU A 151 38.53 37.43 4.41
N GLN A 152 37.46 37.72 3.68
CA GLN A 152 37.24 39.02 3.04
C GLN A 152 37.24 40.15 4.07
N GLN A 153 36.47 40.00 5.16
CA GLN A 153 36.47 40.97 6.25
C GLN A 153 37.86 41.15 6.85
N LYS A 154 38.61 40.06 7.02
CA LYS A 154 39.94 40.13 7.62
C LYS A 154 40.93 40.90 6.72
N ILE A 155 40.88 40.73 5.40
CA ILE A 155 41.75 41.45 4.46
C ILE A 155 41.46 42.96 4.42
N GLU A 156 40.18 43.32 4.54
CA GLU A 156 39.73 44.71 4.58
C GLU A 156 40.15 45.44 5.87
N GLU A 157 40.55 44.71 6.93
CA GLU A 157 41.04 45.33 8.17
C GLU A 157 42.36 46.11 7.94
N PRO A 158 42.47 47.33 8.52
CA PRO A 158 43.72 48.08 8.48
C PRO A 158 44.82 47.36 9.27
N ASN A 159 46.03 47.31 8.70
CA ASN A 159 47.23 46.62 9.23
C ASN A 159 47.23 45.08 9.14
N ASN A 160 46.43 44.47 8.28
CA ASN A 160 46.51 43.03 8.06
C ASN A 160 47.75 42.63 7.23
N GLU A 161 48.63 41.81 7.81
CA GLU A 161 49.82 41.24 7.15
C GLU A 161 49.53 39.95 6.34
N TYR A 162 48.27 39.53 6.24
CA TYR A 162 47.90 38.27 5.57
C TYR A 162 48.37 38.24 4.10
N LEU A 163 48.02 39.27 3.32
CA LEU A 163 48.38 39.35 1.90
C LEU A 163 49.90 39.35 1.70
N VAL A 164 50.60 39.97 2.63
CA VAL A 164 52.06 40.06 2.66
C VAL A 164 52.68 38.69 2.90
N ASN A 165 52.18 37.97 3.90
CA ASN A 165 52.62 36.62 4.21
C ASN A 165 52.30 35.65 3.06
N LEU A 166 51.16 35.85 2.39
CA LEU A 166 50.76 35.10 1.20
C LEU A 166 51.75 35.30 0.06
N VAL A 167 52.07 36.55 -0.28
CA VAL A 167 53.10 36.91 -1.27
C VAL A 167 54.44 36.27 -0.94
N ARG A 168 54.91 36.41 0.31
CA ARG A 168 56.19 35.84 0.76
C ARG A 168 56.22 34.32 0.61
N ASN A 169 55.14 33.64 0.97
CA ASN A 169 55.03 32.18 0.85
C ASN A 169 54.97 31.73 -0.61
N SER A 170 54.27 32.47 -1.47
CA SER A 170 54.21 32.17 -2.90
C SER A 170 55.55 32.38 -3.59
N LEU A 171 56.28 33.46 -3.25
CA LEU A 171 57.65 33.68 -3.74
C LEU A 171 58.60 32.55 -3.31
N LYS A 172 58.49 32.04 -2.08
CA LYS A 172 59.26 30.86 -1.63
C LYS A 172 58.97 29.61 -2.45
N LYS A 173 57.73 29.42 -2.91
CA LYS A 173 57.35 28.28 -3.77
C LYS A 173 57.93 28.39 -5.18
N LEU A 174 58.11 29.62 -5.69
CA LEU A 174 58.68 29.91 -7.01
C LEU A 174 60.23 29.77 -7.06
N GLY A 175 60.91 29.69 -5.91
CA GLY A 175 62.36 29.53 -5.82
C GLY A 175 63.15 30.86 -5.88
N GLU A 176 64.48 30.79 -5.76
CA GLU A 176 65.40 31.95 -5.72
C GLU A 176 65.66 32.59 -7.10
N GLU A 177 64.66 32.67 -7.96
CA GLU A 177 64.84 33.30 -9.27
C GLU A 177 64.89 34.84 -9.16
N LYS A 178 65.75 35.46 -9.98
CA LYS A 178 65.92 36.91 -10.02
C LYS A 178 64.85 37.52 -10.91
N GLY A 179 64.04 38.41 -10.34
CA GLY A 179 63.02 39.17 -11.07
C GLY A 179 61.62 38.61 -10.84
N ALA A 180 60.82 39.25 -10.00
CA ALA A 180 59.40 38.93 -9.86
C ALA A 180 58.57 40.21 -9.97
N ILE A 181 57.48 40.15 -10.75
CA ILE A 181 56.49 41.21 -10.86
C ILE A 181 55.27 40.78 -10.06
N ILE A 182 54.85 41.60 -9.12
CA ILE A 182 53.69 41.35 -8.27
C ILE A 182 52.60 42.35 -8.66
N ARG A 183 51.48 41.85 -9.16
CA ARG A 183 50.29 42.64 -9.50
C ARG A 183 49.29 42.52 -8.37
N VAL A 184 48.85 43.66 -7.84
CA VAL A 184 47.88 43.76 -6.74
C VAL A 184 46.89 44.89 -7.00
N SER A 185 45.77 44.86 -6.29
CA SER A 185 44.77 45.94 -6.32
C SER A 185 45.36 47.28 -5.88
N GLU A 186 44.72 48.38 -6.29
CA GLU A 186 45.12 49.73 -5.85
C GLU A 186 45.07 49.89 -4.33
N SER A 187 44.11 49.26 -3.65
CA SER A 187 43.93 49.30 -2.20
C SER A 187 44.98 48.53 -1.42
N ASP A 188 45.64 47.55 -2.03
CA ASP A 188 46.63 46.70 -1.38
C ASP A 188 48.07 47.04 -1.76
N TYR A 189 48.26 47.90 -2.77
CA TYR A 189 49.58 48.29 -3.26
C TYR A 189 50.49 48.79 -2.14
N ASP A 190 50.03 49.75 -1.33
CA ASP A 190 50.87 50.36 -0.30
C ASP A 190 51.32 49.31 0.73
N LYS A 191 50.41 48.40 1.12
CA LYS A 191 50.69 47.30 2.07
C LYS A 191 51.77 46.35 1.54
N VAL A 192 51.73 46.01 0.26
CA VAL A 192 52.66 45.03 -0.36
C VAL A 192 53.97 45.70 -0.77
N HIS A 193 53.93 46.96 -1.20
CA HIS A 193 55.10 47.72 -1.63
C HIS A 193 56.06 47.99 -0.46
N GLU A 194 55.56 48.38 0.71
CA GLU A 194 56.40 48.60 1.90
C GLU A 194 57.17 47.35 2.31
N LEU A 195 56.59 46.16 2.11
CA LEU A 195 57.23 44.89 2.44
C LEU A 195 58.15 44.34 1.35
N ALA A 196 57.91 44.67 0.09
CA ALA A 196 58.91 44.45 -0.97
C ALA A 196 60.20 45.21 -0.67
N LEU A 197 60.11 46.36 0.02
CA LEU A 197 61.25 47.16 0.45
C LEU A 197 61.89 46.67 1.77
N ALA A 198 61.09 46.08 2.69
CA ALA A 198 61.55 45.58 3.98
C ALA A 198 62.06 44.12 3.96
N GLY A 199 61.84 43.38 2.87
CA GLY A 199 62.25 41.99 2.70
C GLY A 199 63.76 41.81 2.60
N ASP A 200 64.26 40.74 3.23
CA ASP A 200 65.66 40.34 3.29
C ASP A 200 66.38 40.47 1.93
N ASN A 201 67.63 40.94 1.98
CA ASN A 201 68.54 41.27 0.89
C ASN A 201 68.77 40.19 -0.20
N ASN A 202 68.07 39.06 -0.17
CA ASN A 202 68.11 37.98 -1.15
C ASN A 202 67.06 38.11 -2.28
N LEU A 203 66.01 38.93 -2.12
CA LEU A 203 64.96 39.13 -3.14
C LEU A 203 65.25 40.36 -4.02
N ARG A 204 66.42 40.41 -4.69
CA ARG A 204 66.96 41.68 -5.23
C ARG A 204 66.27 42.30 -6.46
N GLN A 205 65.15 41.77 -6.96
CA GLN A 205 64.42 42.36 -8.11
C GLN A 205 62.90 42.09 -8.03
N ILE A 206 62.22 42.56 -6.97
CA ILE A 206 60.75 42.54 -6.91
C ILE A 206 60.21 43.88 -7.39
N THR A 207 59.29 43.86 -8.36
CA THR A 207 58.54 45.05 -8.81
C THR A 207 57.06 44.86 -8.48
N VAL A 208 56.47 45.80 -7.74
CA VAL A 208 55.03 45.77 -7.43
C VAL A 208 54.30 46.74 -8.38
N ILE A 209 53.23 46.28 -9.02
CA ILE A 209 52.42 47.03 -10.00
C ILE A 209 50.97 47.09 -9.52
N LYS A 210 50.34 48.25 -9.67
CA LYS A 210 48.89 48.43 -9.45
C LYS A 210 48.12 47.88 -10.64
N ASP A 211 47.16 47.01 -10.37
CA ASP A 211 46.27 46.47 -11.38
C ASP A 211 44.81 46.81 -11.03
N PRO A 212 44.12 47.66 -11.81
CA PRO A 212 42.74 48.05 -11.53
C PRO A 212 41.73 46.93 -11.80
N PHE A 213 42.13 45.84 -12.46
CA PHE A 213 41.26 44.67 -12.68
C PHE A 213 41.29 43.68 -11.51
N LEU A 214 42.20 43.86 -10.53
CA LEU A 214 42.30 43.00 -9.36
C LEU A 214 41.51 43.56 -8.18
N SER A 215 40.79 42.66 -7.48
CA SER A 215 40.04 43.01 -6.28
C SER A 215 40.94 43.00 -5.04
N CYS A 216 40.46 43.57 -3.93
CA CYS A 216 41.15 43.53 -2.65
C CYS A 216 41.41 42.07 -2.23
N GLY A 217 42.66 41.73 -1.91
CA GLY A 217 43.09 40.37 -1.61
C GLY A 217 43.53 39.51 -2.80
N ASP A 218 43.39 40.00 -4.03
CA ASP A 218 43.92 39.34 -5.22
C ASP A 218 45.41 39.68 -5.42
N CYS A 219 46.18 38.68 -5.85
CA CYS A 219 47.61 38.82 -6.04
C CYS A 219 48.10 37.87 -7.12
N ILE A 220 48.69 38.42 -8.16
CA ILE A 220 49.31 37.66 -9.25
C ILE A 220 50.81 37.90 -9.20
N ILE A 221 51.58 36.82 -9.21
CA ILE A 221 53.04 36.84 -9.19
C ILE A 221 53.54 36.29 -10.52
N GLU A 222 54.27 37.11 -11.26
CA GLU A 222 54.90 36.77 -12.53
C GLU A 222 56.42 36.67 -12.31
N SER A 223 57.01 35.54 -12.66
CA SER A 223 58.45 35.28 -12.66
C SER A 223 58.89 34.72 -14.02
N PRO A 224 60.20 34.66 -14.32
CA PRO A 224 60.71 33.99 -15.52
C PRO A 224 60.30 32.52 -15.62
N SER A 225 60.12 31.84 -14.49
CA SER A 225 59.63 30.46 -14.39
C SER A 225 58.13 30.30 -14.65
N GLY A 226 57.34 31.36 -14.54
CA GLY A 226 55.90 31.32 -14.82
C GLY A 226 55.07 32.33 -14.05
N GLN A 227 53.76 32.21 -14.19
CA GLN A 227 52.78 33.06 -13.51
C GLN A 227 52.00 32.22 -12.50
N ILE A 228 51.88 32.70 -11.27
CA ILE A 228 51.05 32.09 -10.23
C ILE A 228 50.04 33.13 -9.74
N ASP A 229 48.77 32.74 -9.78
CA ASP A 229 47.72 33.45 -9.05
C ASP A 229 47.70 32.95 -7.59
N ALA A 230 48.11 33.84 -6.69
CA ALA A 230 48.16 33.61 -5.27
C ALA A 230 46.97 34.25 -4.53
N GLY A 231 46.03 34.88 -5.25
CA GLY A 231 44.89 35.60 -4.67
C GLY A 231 44.04 34.74 -3.76
N ILE A 232 43.38 35.37 -2.79
CA ILE A 232 42.60 34.62 -1.79
C ILE A 232 41.42 33.89 -2.42
N HIS A 233 40.79 34.49 -3.44
CA HIS A 233 39.69 33.87 -4.16
C HIS A 233 40.15 32.59 -4.85
N THR A 234 41.33 32.63 -5.48
CA THR A 234 41.97 31.48 -6.10
C THR A 234 42.35 30.41 -5.07
N GLN A 235 42.80 30.78 -3.87
CA GLN A 235 43.04 29.80 -2.79
C GLN A 235 41.74 29.12 -2.31
N ILE A 236 40.64 29.88 -2.17
CA ILE A 236 39.34 29.34 -1.77
C ILE A 236 38.79 28.42 -2.86
N GLU A 237 38.91 28.80 -4.13
CA GLU A 237 38.48 27.96 -5.25
C GLU A 237 39.34 26.71 -5.38
N ASN A 238 40.66 26.78 -5.13
CA ASN A 238 41.51 25.59 -5.06
C ASN A 238 41.07 24.62 -3.96
N ILE A 239 40.73 25.13 -2.76
CA ILE A 239 40.16 24.31 -1.68
C ILE A 239 38.85 23.68 -2.12
N ARG A 240 37.98 24.45 -2.78
CA ARG A 240 36.71 23.95 -3.31
C ARG A 240 36.93 22.84 -4.34
N LEU A 241 37.89 22.99 -5.26
CA LEU A 241 38.25 21.97 -6.25
C LEU A 241 38.82 20.71 -5.57
N SER A 242 39.72 20.85 -4.60
CA SER A 242 40.22 19.70 -3.83
C SER A 242 39.10 18.97 -3.08
N LEU A 243 38.14 19.70 -2.50
CA LEU A 243 36.96 19.09 -1.85
C LEU A 243 36.02 18.40 -2.86
N LYS A 244 35.96 18.88 -4.10
CA LYS A 244 35.25 18.19 -5.20
C LYS A 244 35.97 16.90 -5.62
N GLU A 245 37.29 16.93 -5.78
CA GLU A 245 38.10 15.76 -6.15
C GLU A 245 37.99 14.64 -5.11
N LEU A 246 37.90 14.99 -3.83
CA LEU A 246 37.66 14.06 -2.74
C LEU A 246 36.22 13.51 -2.70
N GLY A 247 35.36 13.91 -3.63
CA GLY A 247 33.98 13.44 -3.76
C GLY A 247 33.01 14.03 -2.72
N VAL A 248 33.46 15.04 -1.97
CA VAL A 248 32.68 15.63 -0.86
C VAL A 248 31.71 16.70 -1.37
N ILE A 249 31.99 17.30 -2.52
CA ILE A 249 31.14 18.28 -3.21
C ILE A 249 30.90 17.78 -4.64
N SER A 250 29.66 17.77 -5.13
CA SER A 250 29.38 17.65 -6.57
C SER A 250 29.01 19.00 -7.14
N ASP A 251 29.23 19.19 -8.44
CA ASP A 251 28.56 20.29 -9.14
C ASP A 251 27.03 20.14 -8.97
N ALA A 252 26.39 21.29 -8.81
CA ALA A 252 24.93 21.40 -8.73
C ALA A 252 24.29 20.98 -10.06
#